data_AF-A0A969WWH9-F1
#
_entry.id   AF-A0A969WWH9-F1
#
_cell.length_a   1.000
_cell.length_b   1.000
_cell.length_c   1.000
_cell.angle_alpha   90.00
_cell.angle_beta   90.00
_cell.angle_gamma   90.00
#
_symmetry.space_group_name_H-M   'P 1'
#
loop_
_entity.id
_entity.type
_entity.pdbx_description
1 polymer ?
#
loop_
_entity_poly.entity_id
_entity_poly.type
_entity_poly.pdbx_seq_one_letter_code
_entity_poly.pdbx_strand_id
1 'polypeptide(L)'
;MNLKKEKEKLYSRNFTKYDFDTNVFVSIVTTLLVLAFSIFTILKPNLSAEFFANTNISINNNFNWLFVVSMNASLLFILFIGFSKFGNIRLSGYRVSPQSNHIATIKILYSNLNLVILRKSPSFSKLKINQINNIKLYNDLI
;
A
#
# COMPACT_ATOMS: atom_id res chain seq x y z
N MET A 1 29.69 -13.01 -8.10
CA MET A 1 28.32 -13.43 -7.77
C MET A 1 27.46 -13.32 -9.02
N ASN A 2 26.96 -14.44 -9.56
CA ASN A 2 26.23 -14.46 -10.84
C ASN A 2 24.73 -14.28 -10.59
N LEU A 3 24.28 -13.02 -10.58
CA LEU A 3 22.93 -12.60 -10.22
C LEU A 3 21.83 -13.22 -11.11
N LYS A 4 22.15 -13.65 -12.33
CA LYS A 4 21.19 -14.25 -13.26
C LYS A 4 20.80 -15.67 -12.82
N LYS A 5 21.80 -16.45 -12.40
CA LYS A 5 21.65 -17.84 -11.94
C LYS A 5 20.89 -17.93 -10.61
N GLU A 6 21.08 -16.96 -9.73
CA GLU A 6 20.36 -16.89 -8.45
C GLU A 6 18.90 -16.46 -8.62
N LYS A 7 18.62 -15.50 -9.50
CA LYS A 7 17.24 -15.12 -9.84
C LYS A 7 16.47 -16.31 -10.41
N GLU A 8 17.03 -17.03 -11.38
CA GLU A 8 16.39 -18.24 -11.93
C GLU A 8 16.03 -19.27 -10.86
N LYS A 9 16.90 -19.49 -9.87
CA LYS A 9 16.66 -20.42 -8.75
C LYS A 9 15.57 -19.94 -7.77
N LEU A 10 15.35 -18.64 -7.66
CA LEU A 10 14.31 -18.05 -6.80
C LEU A 10 12.94 -18.02 -7.49
N TYR A 11 12.90 -17.80 -8.81
CA TYR A 11 11.66 -17.74 -9.58
C TYR A 11 11.20 -19.10 -10.13
N SER A 12 12.04 -20.14 -10.12
CA SER A 12 11.68 -21.48 -10.64
C SER A 12 10.55 -22.18 -9.88
N ARG A 13 10.15 -21.69 -8.69
CA ARG A 13 9.05 -22.22 -7.88
C ARG A 13 7.74 -21.44 -8.06
N ASN A 14 7.77 -20.33 -8.78
CA ASN A 14 6.60 -19.49 -9.01
C ASN A 14 5.89 -19.94 -10.28
N PHE A 15 4.57 -19.89 -10.26
CA PHE A 15 3.78 -20.22 -11.44
C PHE A 15 3.74 -19.00 -12.35
N THR A 16 4.68 -18.89 -13.28
CA THR A 16 4.81 -17.77 -14.21
C THR A 16 3.95 -18.03 -15.45
N LYS A 17 2.64 -17.75 -15.37
CA LYS A 17 1.74 -17.82 -16.53
C LYS A 17 0.82 -16.60 -16.53
N TYR A 18 0.55 -16.04 -17.71
CA TYR A 18 -0.27 -14.82 -17.87
C TYR A 18 0.23 -13.60 -17.07
N ASP A 19 1.55 -13.43 -16.94
CA ASP A 19 2.18 -12.32 -16.19
C ASP A 19 1.94 -12.35 -14.66
N PHE A 20 1.37 -13.44 -14.13
CA PHE A 20 1.25 -13.65 -12.70
C PHE A 20 2.48 -14.39 -12.16
N ASP A 21 3.35 -13.72 -11.43
CA ASP A 21 4.49 -14.36 -10.75
C ASP A 21 4.14 -14.70 -9.30
N THR A 22 3.13 -15.56 -9.10
CA THR A 22 2.66 -15.88 -7.74
C THR A 22 3.36 -17.11 -7.17
N ASN A 23 3.68 -17.06 -5.87
CA ASN A 23 4.08 -18.23 -5.13
C ASN A 23 2.83 -19.08 -4.86
N VAL A 24 2.73 -20.19 -5.58
CA VAL A 24 1.57 -21.09 -5.57
C VAL A 24 1.24 -21.59 -4.16
N PHE A 25 2.27 -21.90 -3.38
CA PHE A 25 2.09 -22.42 -2.02
C PHE A 25 1.39 -21.40 -1.12
N VAL A 26 1.86 -20.15 -1.11
CA VAL A 26 1.26 -19.09 -0.29
C VAL A 26 -0.15 -18.76 -0.78
N SER A 27 -0.33 -18.66 -2.11
CA SER A 27 -1.63 -18.30 -2.72
C SER A 27 -2.72 -19.33 -2.41
N ILE A 28 -2.42 -20.62 -2.49
CA ILE A 28 -3.39 -21.69 -2.18
C ILE A 28 -3.75 -21.70 -0.70
N VAL A 29 -2.75 -21.60 0.18
CA VAL A 29 -2.98 -21.64 1.64
C VAL A 29 -3.83 -20.45 2.09
N THR A 30 -3.55 -19.24 1.61
CA THR A 30 -4.35 -18.06 1.96
C THR A 30 -5.77 -18.14 1.41
N THR A 31 -5.93 -18.59 0.17
CA THR A 31 -7.25 -18.76 -0.47
C THR A 31 -8.10 -19.77 0.29
N LEU A 32 -7.55 -20.93 0.64
CA LEU A 32 -8.26 -21.95 1.42
C LEU A 32 -8.67 -21.44 2.80
N LEU A 33 -7.77 -20.73 3.48
CA LEU A 33 -8.04 -20.17 4.80
C LEU A 33 -9.19 -19.14 4.75
N VAL A 34 -9.14 -18.21 3.80
CA VAL A 34 -10.17 -17.19 3.63
C VAL A 34 -11.52 -17.82 3.24
N LEU A 35 -11.53 -18.80 2.33
CA LEU A 35 -12.74 -19.52 1.96
C LEU A 35 -13.34 -20.27 3.14
N ALA A 36 -12.53 -20.97 3.94
CA ALA A 36 -12.99 -21.69 5.13
C ALA A 36 -13.66 -20.75 6.14
N PHE A 37 -13.03 -19.61 6.48
CA PHE A 37 -13.62 -18.62 7.38
C PHE A 37 -14.89 -17.98 6.80
N SER A 38 -14.92 -17.72 5.49
CA SER A 38 -16.08 -17.15 4.82
C SER A 38 -17.28 -18.10 4.88
N ILE A 39 -17.07 -19.38 4.56
CA ILE A 39 -18.12 -20.41 4.61
C ILE A 39 -18.60 -20.60 6.06
N PHE A 40 -17.69 -20.64 7.03
CA PHE A 40 -18.03 -20.75 8.45
C PHE A 40 -18.94 -19.60 8.92
N THR A 41 -18.62 -18.37 8.52
CA THR A 41 -19.40 -17.17 8.86
C THR A 41 -20.82 -17.22 8.25
N ILE A 42 -20.96 -17.76 7.03
CA ILE A 42 -22.26 -17.88 6.35
C ILE A 42 -23.12 -18.99 6.99
N LEU A 43 -22.54 -20.14 7.30
CA LEU A 43 -23.29 -21.29 7.83
C LEU A 43 -23.76 -21.10 9.29
N LYS A 44 -22.96 -20.42 10.12
CA LYS A 44 -23.23 -20.22 11.56
C LYS A 44 -22.88 -18.80 12.01
N PRO A 45 -23.67 -17.78 11.59
CA PRO A 45 -23.35 -16.38 11.84
C PRO A 45 -23.23 -16.04 13.33
N ASN A 46 -24.16 -16.51 14.16
CA ASN A 46 -24.17 -16.20 15.60
C ASN A 46 -22.92 -16.71 16.33
N LEU A 47 -22.57 -17.99 16.08
CA LEU A 47 -21.38 -18.60 16.69
C LEU A 47 -20.09 -17.99 16.14
N SER A 48 -20.05 -17.64 14.86
CA SER A 48 -18.91 -16.93 14.28
C SER A 48 -18.72 -15.54 14.89
N ALA A 49 -19.81 -14.80 15.11
CA ALA A 49 -19.78 -13.48 15.72
C ALA A 49 -19.26 -13.53 17.16
N GLU A 50 -19.74 -14.50 17.95
CA GLU A 50 -19.26 -14.71 19.32
C GLU A 50 -17.77 -15.10 19.33
N PHE A 51 -17.35 -16.01 18.45
CA PHE A 51 -15.95 -16.41 18.31
C PHE A 51 -15.03 -15.23 17.98
N PHE A 52 -15.41 -14.40 17.00
CA PHE A 52 -14.65 -13.20 16.64
C PHE A 52 -14.65 -12.16 17.75
N ALA A 53 -15.77 -11.96 18.44
CA ALA A 53 -15.85 -11.05 19.58
C ALA A 53 -14.94 -11.48 20.74
N ASN A 54 -15.01 -12.75 21.15
CA ASN A 54 -14.15 -13.29 22.20
C ASN A 54 -12.67 -13.25 21.81
N THR A 55 -12.35 -13.56 20.55
CA THR A 55 -10.99 -13.48 20.03
C THR A 55 -10.47 -12.04 20.10
N ASN A 56 -11.27 -11.06 19.68
CA ASN A 56 -10.92 -9.65 19.78
C ASN A 56 -10.70 -9.23 21.24
N ILE A 57 -11.58 -9.61 22.16
CA ILE A 57 -11.42 -9.29 23.60
C ILE A 57 -10.13 -9.92 24.13
N SER A 58 -9.85 -11.18 23.81
CA SER A 58 -8.65 -11.88 24.25
C SER A 58 -7.37 -11.24 23.70
N ILE A 59 -7.35 -10.87 22.42
CA ILE A 59 -6.22 -10.17 21.79
C ILE A 59 -6.01 -8.82 22.47
N ASN A 60 -7.06 -8.02 22.65
CA ASN A 60 -6.92 -6.72 23.29
C ASN A 60 -6.47 -6.85 24.75
N ASN A 61 -7.05 -7.75 25.54
CA ASN A 61 -6.66 -7.87 26.95
C ASN A 61 -5.19 -8.31 27.13
N ASN A 62 -4.68 -9.20 26.26
CA ASN A 62 -3.33 -9.76 26.41
C ASN A 62 -2.25 -9.01 25.59
N PHE A 63 -2.58 -8.50 24.40
CA PHE A 63 -1.63 -7.91 23.46
C PHE A 63 -1.75 -6.40 23.31
N ASN A 64 -2.73 -5.73 23.95
CA ASN A 64 -2.86 -4.27 23.85
C ASN A 64 -1.60 -3.54 24.33
N TRP A 65 -0.97 -3.99 25.42
CA TRP A 65 0.28 -3.36 25.88
C TRP A 65 1.39 -3.42 24.83
N LEU A 66 1.52 -4.54 24.12
CA LEU A 66 2.52 -4.72 23.05
C LEU A 66 2.19 -3.82 21.87
N PHE A 67 0.92 -3.71 21.48
CA PHE A 67 0.47 -2.81 20.41
C PHE A 67 0.77 -1.35 20.75
N VAL A 68 0.43 -0.91 21.96
CA VAL A 68 0.68 0.46 22.42
C VAL A 68 2.18 0.75 22.44
N VAL A 69 3.00 -0.14 23.00
CA VAL A 69 4.46 0.03 23.00
C VAL A 69 5.02 0.05 21.57
N SER A 70 4.59 -0.86 20.70
CA SER A 70 5.08 -0.94 19.32
C SER A 70 4.71 0.30 18.50
N MET A 71 3.53 0.87 18.71
CA MET A 71 3.07 2.08 18.02
C MET A 71 3.86 3.31 18.49
N ASN A 72 4.03 3.47 19.80
CA ASN A 72 4.86 4.53 20.36
C ASN A 72 6.33 4.38 19.96
N ALA A 73 6.87 3.16 19.98
CA ALA A 73 8.24 2.88 19.55
C ALA A 73 8.44 3.19 18.07
N SER A 74 7.51 2.81 17.19
CA SER A 74 7.56 3.15 15.76
C SER A 74 7.51 4.67 15.53
N LEU A 75 6.66 5.39 16.28
CA LEU A 75 6.57 6.85 16.20
C LEU A 75 7.89 7.53 16.60
N LEU A 76 8.44 7.13 17.75
CA LEU A 76 9.74 7.62 18.22
C LEU A 76 10.86 7.25 17.25
N PHE A 77 10.82 6.05 16.66
CA PHE A 77 11.80 5.58 15.68
C PHE A 77 11.79 6.43 14.41
N ILE A 78 10.62 6.76 13.88
CA ILE A 78 10.49 7.61 12.69
C ILE A 78 10.94 9.04 13.01
N LEU A 79 10.56 9.59 14.18
CA LEU A 79 11.03 10.91 14.63
C LEU A 79 12.55 10.93 14.78
N PHE A 80 13.12 9.89 15.38
CA PHE A 80 14.56 9.73 15.53
C PHE A 80 15.27 9.70 14.18
N ILE A 81 14.78 8.92 13.20
CA ILE A 81 15.35 8.91 11.85
C ILE A 81 15.21 10.28 11.16
N GLY A 82 14.07 10.95 11.34
CA GLY A 82 13.78 12.25 10.73
C GLY A 82 14.71 13.36 11.23
N PHE A 83 15.00 13.42 12.53
CA PHE A 83 15.95 14.38 13.11
C PHE A 83 17.42 13.94 12.99
N SER A 84 17.67 12.66 12.72
CA SER A 84 19.02 12.12 12.59
C SER A 84 19.60 12.32 11.19
N LYS A 85 20.92 12.23 11.10
CA LYS A 85 21.70 12.32 9.84
C LYS A 85 21.26 11.29 8.79
N PHE A 86 20.59 10.21 9.21
CA PHE A 86 20.04 9.18 8.34
C PHE A 86 18.87 9.66 7.47
N GLY A 87 18.16 10.72 7.85
CA GLY A 87 17.08 11.30 7.06
C GLY A 87 17.54 11.93 5.73
N ASN A 88 18.83 12.27 5.60
CA ASN A 88 19.40 12.85 4.38
C ASN A 88 19.85 11.78 3.36
N ILE A 89 19.68 10.48 3.68
CA ILE A 89 20.06 9.40 2.78
C ILE A 89 18.94 9.18 1.77
N ARG A 90 19.27 9.37 0.48
CA ARG A 90 18.34 9.09 -0.62
C ARG A 90 18.23 7.57 -0.81
N LEU A 91 17.01 7.02 -0.69
CA LEU A 91 16.73 5.60 -0.98
C LEU A 91 16.79 5.30 -2.50
N SER A 92 16.75 6.33 -3.33
CA SER A 92 16.99 6.21 -4.77
C SER A 92 18.49 6.29 -5.04
N GLY A 93 19.01 5.45 -5.93
CA GLY A 93 20.43 5.40 -6.25
C GLY A 93 21.00 6.80 -6.58
N TYR A 94 22.28 7.01 -6.27
CA TYR A 94 22.97 8.31 -6.32
C TYR A 94 22.78 9.12 -7.62
N ARG A 95 22.39 8.46 -8.73
CA ARG A 95 22.25 9.04 -10.08
C ARG A 95 20.82 9.04 -10.63
N VAL A 96 19.78 8.88 -9.81
CA VAL A 96 18.39 8.92 -10.30
C VAL A 96 17.76 10.25 -9.90
N SER A 97 17.41 11.07 -10.89
CA SER A 97 16.57 12.25 -10.66
C SER A 97 15.19 11.81 -10.14
N PRO A 98 14.54 12.59 -9.25
CA PRO A 98 13.23 12.24 -8.73
C PRO A 98 12.26 12.03 -9.90
N GLN A 99 11.74 10.80 -10.04
CA GLN A 99 10.86 10.41 -11.15
C GLN A 99 9.47 11.06 -11.06
N SER A 100 9.17 11.73 -9.94
CA SER A 100 7.94 12.49 -9.71
C SER A 100 8.27 13.89 -9.19
N ASN A 101 7.55 14.90 -9.70
CA ASN A 101 7.58 16.25 -9.16
C ASN A 101 7.12 16.22 -7.69
N HIS A 102 7.80 16.93 -6.78
CA HIS A 102 7.49 16.94 -5.35
C HIS A 102 6.02 17.24 -5.04
N ILE A 103 5.38 18.11 -5.84
CA ILE A 103 3.96 18.44 -5.73
C ILE A 103 3.07 17.25 -6.12
N ALA A 104 3.47 16.42 -7.08
CA ALA A 104 2.73 15.23 -7.47
C ALA A 104 2.81 14.11 -6.42
N THR A 105 3.99 13.90 -5.80
CA THR A 105 4.16 12.95 -4.70
C THR A 105 3.31 13.33 -3.49
N ILE A 106 3.29 14.61 -3.12
CA ILE A 106 2.47 15.14 -2.04
C ILE A 106 0.97 14.94 -2.32
N LYS A 107 0.52 15.14 -3.56
CA LYS A 107 -0.87 14.90 -3.98
C LYS A 107 -1.31 13.44 -3.80
N ILE A 108 -0.44 12.47 -4.12
CA ILE A 108 -0.76 11.04 -3.93
C ILE A 108 -0.91 10.70 -2.44
N LEU A 109 -0.06 11.26 -1.57
CA LEU A 109 -0.17 11.06 -0.12
C LEU A 109 -1.47 11.66 0.44
N TYR A 110 -1.81 12.90 0.09
CA TYR A 110 -3.05 13.55 0.54
C TYR A 110 -4.33 12.98 -0.10
N SER A 111 -4.23 12.39 -1.30
CA SER A 111 -5.34 11.71 -1.97
C SER A 111 -5.96 10.62 -1.10
N ASN A 112 -5.14 9.90 -0.34
CA ASN A 112 -5.61 8.83 0.54
C ASN A 112 -6.20 9.36 1.86
N LEU A 113 -5.92 10.63 2.21
CA LEU A 113 -6.27 11.18 3.52
C LEU A 113 -7.69 11.76 3.59
N ASN A 114 -8.34 12.14 2.48
CA ASN A 114 -9.70 12.73 2.50
C ASN A 114 -10.44 12.81 1.14
N LEU A 115 -10.51 11.73 0.37
CA LEU A 115 -11.21 11.74 -0.94
C LEU A 115 -12.72 11.48 -0.94
N VAL A 116 -13.40 11.52 0.21
CA VAL A 116 -14.86 11.66 0.26
C VAL A 116 -15.30 13.13 0.15
N ILE A 117 -14.45 14.10 0.52
CA ILE A 117 -14.85 15.52 0.60
C ILE A 117 -14.35 16.36 -0.60
N LEU A 118 -13.23 15.99 -1.26
CA LEU A 118 -12.67 16.79 -2.37
C LEU A 118 -13.13 16.40 -3.78
N ARG A 119 -13.88 15.31 -3.96
CA ARG A 119 -14.42 14.91 -5.28
C ARG A 119 -15.44 15.91 -5.83
N LYS A 120 -15.99 16.79 -4.99
CA LYS A 120 -17.00 17.81 -5.34
C LYS A 120 -16.43 19.24 -5.44
N SER A 121 -15.11 19.43 -5.45
CA SER A 121 -14.54 20.78 -5.49
C SER A 121 -14.53 21.36 -6.93
N PRO A 122 -15.28 22.45 -7.20
CA PRO A 122 -15.46 23.03 -8.55
C PRO A 122 -14.19 23.66 -9.14
N SER A 123 -13.07 23.68 -8.40
CA SER A 123 -11.81 24.25 -8.86
C SER A 123 -11.02 23.30 -9.78
N PHE A 124 -11.19 21.98 -9.63
CA PHE A 124 -10.48 20.98 -10.46
C PHE A 124 -11.05 20.85 -11.88
N SER A 125 -12.33 21.19 -12.11
CA SER A 125 -12.90 21.20 -13.46
C SER A 125 -12.30 22.32 -14.32
N LYS A 126 -12.09 23.50 -13.73
CA LYS A 126 -11.48 24.65 -14.41
C LYS A 126 -10.02 24.39 -14.80
N LEU A 127 -9.27 23.69 -13.96
CA LEU A 127 -7.89 23.29 -14.25
C LEU A 127 -7.81 22.27 -15.40
N LYS A 128 -8.78 21.35 -15.51
CA LYS A 128 -8.85 20.40 -16.63
C LYS A 128 -9.17 21.11 -17.94
N ILE A 129 -10.08 22.09 -17.93
CA ILE A 129 -10.51 22.84 -19.13
C ILE A 129 -9.37 23.73 -19.67
N ASN A 130 -8.63 24.44 -18.81
CA ASN A 130 -7.54 25.31 -19.27
C ASN A 130 -6.35 24.53 -19.86
N GLN A 131 -6.05 23.34 -19.31
CA GLN A 131 -5.01 22.46 -19.86
C GLN A 131 -5.39 21.94 -21.26
N ILE A 132 -6.66 21.58 -21.47
CA ILE A 132 -7.17 21.11 -22.77
C ILE A 132 -7.12 22.24 -23.81
N ASN A 133 -7.47 23.47 -23.44
CA ASN A 133 -7.44 24.62 -24.36
C ASN A 133 -6.02 24.98 -24.79
N ASN A 134 -5.04 24.91 -23.89
CA ASN A 134 -3.65 25.21 -24.22
C ASN A 134 -3.00 24.15 -25.13
N ILE A 135 -3.41 22.88 -25.02
CA ILE A 135 -2.94 21.82 -25.93
C ILE A 135 -3.56 21.97 -27.33
N LYS A 136 -4.82 22.43 -27.41
CA LYS A 136 -5.49 22.69 -28.68
C LYS A 136 -4.87 23.89 -29.41
N LEU A 137 -4.55 24.96 -28.69
CA LEU A 137 -3.86 26.13 -29.23
C LEU A 137 -2.44 25.82 -29.76
N TYR A 138 -1.73 24.87 -29.17
CA TYR A 138 -0.42 24.45 -29.67
C TYR A 138 -0.52 23.66 -30.99
N ASN A 139 -1.56 22.85 -31.14
CA ASN A 139 -1.79 22.06 -32.35
C ASN A 139 -2.40 22.87 -33.52
N ASP A 140 -3.02 24.03 -33.25
CA ASP A 140 -3.52 24.95 -34.29
C ASP A 140 -2.43 25.94 -34.79
N LEU A 141 -1.26 25.98 -34.13
CA LEU A 141 -0.11 26.82 -34.49
C LEU A 141 1.02 26.06 -35.24
N ILE A 142 0.83 24.76 -35.49
CA ILE A 142 1.69 23.89 -36.31
C ILE A 142 0.90 23.45 -37.54
#